data_AF-A0A7S3G6P3-F1
#
_entry.id   AF-A0A7S3G6P3-F1
#
_cell.length_a   1.000
_cell.length_b   1.000
_cell.length_c   1.000
_cell.angle_alpha   90.00
_cell.angle_beta   90.00
_cell.angle_gamma   90.00
#
_symmetry.space_group_name_H-M   'P 1'
#
loop_
_entity.id
_entity.type
_entity.pdbx_description
1 polymer ?
#
loop_
_entity_poly.entity_id
_entity_poly.type
_entity_poly.pdbx_seq_one_letter_code
_entity_poly.pdbx_strand_id
1 'polypeptide(L)'
;KKRHRGKLDHYVNAETLKPLDNNFEYPFHLSIVVKWRNQLKSNSHVWLAEFFVKDSFENTTSIPRAVLLTDCGILYDRGCIKNLYNEFSRDGWVMAVCGRQRVMTIREQEQLDNIDENYNPIAMASGFCDQLRLLISPMKTLKSPWQALLRGVQSYDFDYGHAISKSAWNLVGWQPVLPGPCGMYSIKAFQMGEKGQSSVFDQYIDILLIKEKEDAMRRVGLLYWHLLLAEDRIPSFLAVFGDMPKGMKTIWVRNAAFAYEAEVKLRQFVLQRKRWILGTLVGFLYLFNGREGRSFIFRKHLNCFRKFMLLIYMILQVVDLVLAYLGPGVSAMSLRMAMEELTKAQTLPLEWYW
;
A
#
# COMPACT_ATOMS: atom_id res chain seq x y z
N LYS A 1 3.89 -6.66 -49.76
CA LYS A 1 2.50 -6.14 -49.77
C LYS A 1 1.98 -6.08 -48.32
N LYS A 2 1.65 -4.86 -47.87
CA LYS A 2 0.92 -4.43 -46.66
C LYS A 2 1.42 -4.85 -45.26
N ARG A 3 2.26 -3.98 -44.68
CA ARG A 3 2.40 -3.74 -43.22
C ARG A 3 1.08 -3.16 -42.67
N HIS A 4 0.50 -3.78 -41.64
CA HIS A 4 -0.52 -3.14 -40.81
C HIS A 4 0.16 -2.35 -39.69
N ARG A 5 0.37 -1.04 -39.94
CA ARG A 5 0.53 -0.04 -38.88
C ARG A 5 -0.86 0.23 -38.31
N GLY A 6 -1.18 -0.36 -37.16
CA GLY A 6 -2.31 0.08 -36.35
C GLY A 6 -1.95 1.43 -35.73
N LYS A 7 -2.71 2.47 -36.08
CA LYS A 7 -2.59 3.82 -35.52
C LYS A 7 -2.86 3.78 -34.02
N LEU A 8 -1.88 4.22 -33.23
CA LEU A 8 -2.00 4.60 -31.83
C LEU A 8 -2.53 6.05 -31.78
N ASP A 9 -3.76 6.25 -32.24
CA ASP A 9 -4.43 7.55 -32.17
C ASP A 9 -5.55 7.41 -31.13
N HIS A 10 -5.29 7.78 -29.87
CA HIS A 10 -6.24 8.37 -28.90
C HIS A 10 -5.49 8.72 -27.61
N TYR A 11 -4.61 9.73 -27.70
CA TYR A 11 -4.24 10.51 -26.52
C TYR A 11 -5.47 11.36 -26.17
N VAL A 12 -6.04 11.15 -24.98
CA VAL A 12 -6.92 12.17 -24.40
C VAL A 12 -6.01 13.32 -24.01
N ASN A 13 -6.00 14.38 -24.81
CA ASN A 13 -5.31 15.62 -24.47
C ASN A 13 -5.78 16.06 -23.08
N ALA A 14 -4.84 16.32 -22.17
CA ALA A 14 -5.10 16.78 -20.81
C ALA A 14 -5.77 18.19 -20.74
N GLU A 15 -6.19 18.74 -21.88
CA GLU A 15 -6.74 20.09 -22.04
C GLU A 15 -8.21 20.22 -21.60
N THR A 16 -8.90 19.14 -21.22
CA THR A 16 -10.33 19.18 -20.85
C THR A 16 -10.60 19.28 -19.35
N LEU A 17 -9.59 19.30 -18.48
CA LEU A 17 -9.78 19.71 -17.09
C LEU A 17 -9.65 21.24 -17.00
N LYS A 18 -10.75 21.95 -17.31
CA LYS A 18 -10.82 23.39 -17.02
C LYS A 18 -10.64 23.58 -15.50
N PRO A 19 -9.75 24.48 -15.05
CA PRO A 19 -9.60 24.77 -13.63
C PRO A 19 -10.94 25.24 -13.06
N LEU A 20 -11.37 24.59 -11.98
CA LEU A 20 -12.37 25.14 -11.07
C LEU A 20 -11.69 26.36 -10.42
N ASP A 21 -12.08 27.55 -10.87
CA ASP A 21 -11.56 28.88 -10.51
C ASP A 21 -10.17 29.29 -11.08
N ASN A 22 -10.19 30.34 -11.90
CA ASN A 22 -9.04 30.93 -12.60
C ASN A 22 -7.98 31.61 -11.69
N ASN A 23 -8.10 31.50 -10.36
CA ASN A 23 -7.22 32.18 -9.39
C ASN A 23 -6.40 31.24 -8.51
N PHE A 24 -6.42 29.92 -8.75
CA PHE A 24 -5.56 28.98 -8.04
C PHE A 24 -4.39 28.55 -8.94
N GLU A 25 -3.21 29.12 -8.71
CA GLU A 25 -1.96 28.49 -9.15
C GLU A 25 -1.80 27.17 -8.39
N TYR A 26 -2.07 26.06 -9.07
CA TYR A 26 -1.68 24.76 -8.55
C TYR A 26 -0.15 24.66 -8.64
N PRO A 27 0.59 24.40 -7.53
CA PRO A 27 2.04 24.34 -7.55
C PRO A 27 2.59 23.06 -8.23
N PHE A 28 1.74 22.32 -8.95
CA PHE A 28 2.05 21.02 -9.53
C PHE A 28 1.51 20.92 -10.95
N HIS A 29 2.37 20.46 -11.87
CA HIS A 29 1.92 19.87 -13.13
C HIS A 29 1.64 18.39 -12.89
N LEU A 30 0.39 17.96 -13.11
CA LEU A 30 -0.05 16.58 -12.92
C LEU A 30 -0.30 15.93 -14.28
N SER A 31 0.37 14.81 -14.51
CA SER A 31 0.10 13.92 -15.64
C SER A 31 -0.54 12.64 -15.12
N ILE A 32 -1.66 12.23 -15.71
CA ILE A 32 -2.40 11.03 -15.30
C ILE A 32 -2.23 9.97 -16.39
N VAL A 33 -1.79 8.77 -15.99
CA VAL A 33 -1.69 7.60 -16.86
C VAL A 33 -2.67 6.55 -16.36
N VAL A 34 -3.68 6.23 -17.17
CA VAL A 34 -4.69 5.22 -16.85
C VAL A 34 -4.50 4.01 -17.74
N LYS A 35 -4.44 2.83 -17.13
CA LYS A 35 -4.38 1.57 -17.87
C LYS A 35 -5.80 1.13 -18.24
N TRP A 36 -6.06 1.00 -19.55
CA TRP A 36 -7.37 0.58 -20.04
C TRP A 36 -7.74 -0.87 -19.64
N ARG A 37 -6.80 -1.82 -19.72
CA ARG A 37 -7.04 -3.23 -19.36
C ARG A 37 -6.34 -3.60 -18.07
N ASN A 38 -7.12 -3.94 -17.04
CA ASN A 38 -6.57 -4.43 -15.79
C ASN A 38 -6.13 -5.89 -15.89
N GLN A 39 -4.85 -6.12 -16.23
CA GLN A 39 -4.21 -7.44 -16.18
C GLN A 39 -3.42 -7.63 -14.88
N LEU A 40 -2.12 -7.29 -14.90
CA LEU A 40 -1.26 -7.29 -13.72
C LEU A 40 -0.84 -5.88 -13.34
N LYS A 41 -0.71 -5.63 -12.04
CA LYS A 41 -0.21 -4.37 -11.48
C LYS A 41 1.22 -4.06 -11.93
N SER A 42 2.07 -5.09 -11.98
CA SER A 42 3.45 -5.01 -12.47
C SER A 42 3.58 -4.36 -13.85
N ASN A 43 2.63 -4.60 -14.76
CA ASN A 43 2.69 -4.04 -16.11
C ASN A 43 2.60 -2.50 -16.08
N SER A 44 1.80 -1.93 -15.17
CA SER A 44 1.70 -0.47 -15.01
C SER A 44 3.02 0.10 -14.49
N HIS A 45 3.68 -0.60 -13.56
CA HIS A 45 4.97 -0.19 -13.02
C HIS A 45 6.06 -0.23 -14.09
N VAL A 46 6.09 -1.29 -14.92
CA VAL A 46 7.01 -1.41 -16.07
C VAL A 46 6.78 -0.29 -17.06
N TRP A 47 5.52 -0.03 -17.44
CA TRP A 47 5.22 1.02 -18.42
C TRP A 47 5.65 2.40 -17.94
N LEU A 48 5.37 2.70 -16.67
CA LEU A 48 5.74 3.95 -16.05
C LEU A 48 7.26 4.11 -15.94
N ALA A 49 7.97 3.07 -15.49
CA ALA A 49 9.42 3.09 -15.34
C ALA A 49 10.14 3.19 -16.69
N GLU A 50 9.81 2.31 -17.64
CA GLU A 50 10.52 2.17 -18.92
C GLU A 50 10.14 3.25 -19.94
N PHE A 51 8.86 3.65 -20.01
CA PHE A 51 8.42 4.58 -21.06
C PHE A 51 8.22 6.00 -20.58
N PHE A 52 7.66 6.23 -19.40
CA PHE A 52 7.39 7.61 -18.97
C PHE A 52 8.59 8.22 -18.28
N VAL A 53 9.23 7.49 -17.38
CA VAL A 53 10.32 8.03 -16.58
C VAL A 53 11.63 8.06 -17.37
N LYS A 54 12.04 6.93 -17.98
CA LYS A 54 13.28 6.87 -18.79
C LYS A 54 13.25 7.78 -20.01
N ASP A 55 12.16 7.79 -20.79
CA ASP A 55 12.02 8.69 -21.94
C ASP A 55 12.04 10.18 -21.54
N SER A 56 11.41 10.53 -20.40
CA SER A 56 11.44 11.90 -19.88
C SER A 56 12.87 12.37 -19.54
N PHE A 57 13.77 11.45 -19.17
CA PHE A 57 15.18 11.78 -18.95
C PHE A 57 15.94 12.07 -20.24
N GLU A 58 15.58 11.38 -21.32
CA GLU A 58 16.31 11.44 -22.59
C GLU A 58 15.82 12.59 -23.48
N ASN A 59 14.52 12.91 -23.45
CA ASN A 59 13.88 13.68 -24.52
C ASN A 59 13.12 14.95 -24.06
N THR A 60 13.10 15.30 -22.76
CA THR A 60 12.29 16.44 -22.26
C THR A 60 13.05 17.38 -21.32
N THR A 61 12.76 18.68 -21.37
CA THR A 61 13.26 19.72 -20.43
C THR A 61 12.58 19.68 -19.06
N SER A 62 11.54 18.87 -18.89
CA SER A 62 10.70 18.78 -17.69
C SER A 62 10.72 17.35 -17.14
N ILE A 63 11.61 17.09 -16.19
CA ILE A 63 11.72 15.79 -15.51
C ILE A 63 10.70 15.75 -14.36
N PRO A 64 9.80 14.75 -14.30
CA PRO A 64 8.89 14.60 -13.17
C PRO A 64 9.70 14.39 -11.88
N ARG A 65 9.34 15.09 -10.80
CA ARG A 65 10.07 15.00 -9.52
C ARG A 65 9.67 13.78 -8.69
N ALA A 66 8.43 13.35 -8.83
CA ALA A 66 7.85 12.25 -8.08
C ALA A 66 6.80 11.52 -8.92
N VAL A 67 6.58 10.27 -8.56
CA VAL A 67 5.63 9.36 -9.20
C VAL A 67 4.71 8.80 -8.14
N LEU A 68 3.40 9.01 -8.28
CA LEU A 68 2.38 8.41 -7.41
C LEU A 68 1.80 7.16 -8.08
N LEU A 69 1.85 6.02 -7.39
CA LEU A 69 1.17 4.81 -7.80
C LEU A 69 -0.16 4.70 -7.04
N THR A 70 -1.25 4.42 -7.75
CA THR A 70 -2.59 4.24 -7.20
C THR A 70 -3.29 3.03 -7.79
N ASP A 71 -4.15 2.39 -6.99
CA ASP A 71 -5.14 1.44 -7.48
C ASP A 71 -6.43 2.19 -7.86
N CYS A 72 -7.29 1.56 -8.67
CA CYS A 72 -8.64 2.06 -8.92
C CYS A 72 -9.51 1.92 -7.67
N GLY A 73 -10.53 2.77 -7.53
CA GLY A 73 -11.47 2.71 -6.39
C GLY A 73 -10.89 3.23 -5.07
N ILE A 74 -9.81 4.02 -5.12
CA ILE A 74 -9.17 4.57 -3.93
C ILE A 74 -9.64 6.00 -3.73
N LEU A 75 -10.12 6.31 -2.52
CA LEU A 75 -10.49 7.68 -2.14
C LEU A 75 -9.36 8.33 -1.36
N TYR A 76 -9.03 9.57 -1.70
CA TYR A 76 -7.99 10.33 -1.00
C TYR A 76 -8.59 11.48 -0.21
N ASP A 77 -8.08 11.70 1.01
CA ASP A 77 -8.46 12.87 1.78
C ASP A 77 -7.92 14.15 1.14
N ARG A 78 -8.60 15.27 1.36
CA ARG A 78 -8.17 16.58 0.86
C ARG A 78 -6.74 16.88 1.32
N GLY A 79 -5.87 17.22 0.39
CA GLY A 79 -4.47 17.53 0.67
C GLY A 79 -3.56 16.31 0.83
N CYS A 80 -4.03 15.08 0.61
CA CYS A 80 -3.20 13.87 0.71
C CYS A 80 -1.94 13.95 -0.17
N ILE A 81 -2.09 14.23 -1.47
CA ILE A 81 -0.97 14.37 -2.42
C ILE A 81 0.00 15.49 -1.98
N LYS A 82 -0.54 16.64 -1.54
CA LYS A 82 0.27 17.76 -1.03
C LYS A 82 1.09 17.34 0.19
N ASN A 83 0.49 16.60 1.13
CA ASN A 83 1.18 16.14 2.33
C ASN A 83 2.27 15.11 2.01
N LEU A 84 2.02 14.19 1.08
CA LEU A 84 3.04 13.26 0.58
C LEU A 84 4.20 14.04 -0.05
N TYR A 85 3.89 14.95 -0.98
CA TYR A 85 4.91 15.73 -1.69
C TYR A 85 5.75 16.59 -0.74
N ASN A 86 5.11 17.23 0.23
CA ASN A 86 5.81 18.04 1.22
C ASN A 86 6.78 17.19 2.03
N GLU A 87 6.37 16.00 2.49
CA GLU A 87 7.27 15.11 3.24
C GLU A 87 8.41 14.60 2.38
N PHE A 88 8.08 14.18 1.16
CA PHE A 88 9.04 13.72 0.17
C PHE A 88 10.10 14.79 -0.18
N SER A 89 9.69 16.05 -0.28
CA SER A 89 10.56 17.16 -0.70
C SER A 89 11.40 17.75 0.44
N ARG A 90 11.17 17.36 1.69
CA ARG A 90 11.92 17.87 2.86
C ARG A 90 13.37 17.44 2.88
N ASP A 91 13.64 16.20 2.48
CA ASP A 91 14.97 15.60 2.58
C ASP A 91 15.29 14.87 1.26
N GLY A 92 16.42 15.23 0.63
CA GLY A 92 16.87 14.65 -0.62
C GLY A 92 17.19 13.15 -0.56
N TRP A 93 17.21 12.57 0.64
CA TRP A 93 17.37 11.14 0.93
C TRP A 93 16.05 10.38 1.04
N VAL A 94 14.90 11.04 0.93
CA VAL A 94 13.60 10.35 0.96
C VAL A 94 13.35 9.71 -0.40
N MET A 95 13.35 8.39 -0.42
CA MET A 95 13.14 7.63 -1.63
C MET A 95 11.64 7.47 -1.90
N ALA A 96 10.90 6.98 -0.91
CA ALA A 96 9.46 6.83 -1.07
C ALA A 96 8.73 7.28 0.17
N VAL A 97 7.53 7.80 -0.04
CA VAL A 97 6.58 8.12 1.02
C VAL A 97 5.29 7.37 0.80
N CYS A 98 4.61 6.99 1.88
CA CYS A 98 3.29 6.40 1.80
C CYS A 98 2.28 7.01 2.76
N GLY A 99 1.00 6.96 2.38
CA GLY A 99 -0.07 7.52 3.18
C GLY A 99 -0.55 6.64 4.34
N ARG A 100 -1.43 7.21 5.17
CA ARG A 100 -2.23 6.52 6.16
C ARG A 100 -3.45 5.86 5.51
N GLN A 101 -3.48 4.54 5.50
CA GLN A 101 -4.66 3.78 5.07
C GLN A 101 -5.82 3.96 6.07
N ARG A 102 -7.04 3.92 5.58
CA ARG A 102 -8.26 3.79 6.37
C ARG A 102 -9.28 2.93 5.62
N VAL A 103 -10.30 2.46 6.31
CA VAL A 103 -11.44 1.79 5.66
C VAL A 103 -12.43 2.86 5.20
N MET A 104 -13.03 2.67 4.02
CA MET A 104 -14.17 3.45 3.58
C MET A 104 -15.37 3.27 4.52
N THR A 105 -16.02 4.38 4.83
CA THR A 105 -17.35 4.36 5.44
C THR A 105 -18.36 3.69 4.50
N ILE A 106 -19.49 3.27 5.06
CA ILE A 106 -20.58 2.67 4.28
C ILE A 106 -21.01 3.64 3.16
N ARG A 107 -21.13 4.93 3.46
CA ARG A 107 -21.55 5.95 2.49
C ARG A 107 -20.53 6.16 1.38
N GLU A 108 -19.24 6.23 1.71
CA GLU A 108 -18.17 6.40 0.71
C GLU A 108 -18.16 5.24 -0.29
N GLN A 109 -18.32 4.01 0.21
CA GLN A 109 -18.35 2.83 -0.66
C GLN A 109 -19.66 2.73 -1.45
N GLU A 110 -20.82 3.00 -0.84
CA GLU A 110 -22.10 3.06 -1.57
C GLU A 110 -22.08 4.14 -2.65
N GLN A 111 -21.46 5.31 -2.40
CA GLN A 111 -21.30 6.34 -3.41
C GLN A 111 -20.43 5.87 -4.58
N LEU A 112 -19.33 5.17 -4.28
CA LEU A 112 -18.45 4.60 -5.30
C LEU A 112 -19.17 3.53 -6.13
N ASP A 113 -19.86 2.60 -5.47
CA ASP A 113 -20.64 1.54 -6.12
C ASP A 113 -21.74 2.14 -7.03
N ASN A 114 -22.40 3.22 -6.58
CA ASN A 114 -23.44 3.90 -7.37
C ASN A 114 -22.90 4.71 -8.56
N ILE A 115 -21.64 5.19 -8.51
CA ILE A 115 -20.99 5.85 -9.65
C ILE A 115 -20.78 4.85 -10.79
N ASP A 116 -20.47 3.59 -10.46
CA ASP A 116 -20.31 2.53 -11.45
C ASP A 116 -21.66 2.13 -12.11
N GLU A 117 -22.78 2.27 -11.40
CA GLU A 117 -24.12 2.01 -11.97
C GLU A 117 -24.67 3.19 -12.81
N ASN A 118 -24.27 4.45 -12.55
CA ASN A 118 -24.77 5.65 -13.22
C ASN A 118 -23.64 6.58 -13.68
N TYR A 119 -22.79 6.14 -14.60
CA TYR A 119 -21.63 6.93 -15.05
C TYR A 119 -22.04 8.25 -15.75
N ASN A 120 -22.00 9.37 -15.01
CA ASN A 120 -22.01 10.74 -15.53
C ASN A 120 -20.99 11.60 -14.75
N PRO A 121 -19.89 12.07 -15.39
CA PRO A 121 -18.67 12.54 -14.70
C PRO A 121 -18.76 13.89 -13.95
N ILE A 122 -19.94 14.49 -13.80
CA ILE A 122 -20.11 15.87 -13.29
C ILE A 122 -20.59 15.93 -11.83
N ALA A 123 -21.10 14.83 -11.25
CA ALA A 123 -21.78 14.87 -9.94
C ALA A 123 -20.88 14.93 -8.70
N MET A 124 -19.55 15.01 -8.86
CA MET A 124 -18.58 14.88 -7.75
C MET A 124 -18.29 16.22 -7.03
N ALA A 125 -19.30 17.06 -6.82
CA ALA A 125 -19.16 18.33 -6.12
C ALA A 125 -20.33 18.59 -5.16
N SER A 126 -20.40 17.87 -4.05
CA SER A 126 -21.03 18.39 -2.82
C SER A 126 -20.79 17.47 -1.63
N GLY A 127 -19.90 17.90 -0.73
CA GLY A 127 -19.75 17.31 0.58
C GLY A 127 -19.25 18.38 1.54
N PHE A 128 -20.12 18.89 2.41
CA PHE A 128 -19.66 19.69 3.55
C PHE A 128 -20.57 19.74 4.79
N CYS A 129 -21.81 19.21 4.81
CA CYS A 129 -22.69 19.40 5.98
C CYS A 129 -22.98 18.16 6.83
N ASP A 130 -22.49 16.97 6.49
CA ASP A 130 -22.93 15.73 7.14
C ASP A 130 -22.07 15.26 8.34
N GLN A 131 -20.95 15.93 8.60
CA GLN A 131 -19.96 15.49 9.60
C GLN A 131 -20.49 15.57 11.04
N LEU A 132 -21.55 16.34 11.31
CA LEU A 132 -22.19 16.44 12.63
C LEU A 132 -23.23 15.34 12.92
N ARG A 133 -23.71 14.59 11.90
CA ARG A 133 -24.68 13.49 12.07
C ARG A 133 -24.04 12.14 12.39
N LEU A 134 -22.70 12.03 12.33
CA LEU A 134 -21.94 10.79 12.49
C LEU A 134 -21.92 10.25 13.93
N LEU A 135 -22.21 11.08 14.93
CA LEU A 135 -22.22 10.68 16.35
C LEU A 135 -23.54 10.02 16.82
N ILE A 136 -24.64 10.15 16.05
CA ILE A 136 -25.97 9.65 16.45
C ILE A 136 -26.55 8.61 15.45
N SER A 137 -25.93 8.45 14.27
CA SER A 137 -26.42 7.58 13.19
C SER A 137 -26.07 6.07 13.19
N PRO A 138 -25.35 5.42 14.14
CA PRO A 138 -24.98 4.01 13.94
C PRO A 138 -26.14 3.00 13.95
N MET A 139 -27.33 3.35 14.45
CA MET A 139 -28.37 2.34 14.74
C MET A 139 -29.47 2.19 13.67
N LYS A 140 -29.59 3.08 12.68
CA LYS A 140 -30.75 3.06 11.76
C LYS A 140 -30.47 2.64 10.31
N THR A 141 -29.21 2.40 9.93
CA THR A 141 -28.84 2.06 8.54
C THR A 141 -27.95 0.82 8.41
N LEU A 142 -28.10 -0.16 9.30
CA LEU A 142 -27.43 -1.45 9.16
C LEU A 142 -28.18 -2.34 8.16
N LYS A 143 -27.86 -2.22 6.86
CA LYS A 143 -28.28 -3.21 5.84
C LYS A 143 -27.75 -4.63 6.17
N SER A 144 -26.69 -4.74 7.01
CA SER A 144 -26.25 -6.01 7.61
C SER A 144 -25.31 -5.76 8.81
N PRO A 145 -25.66 -6.18 10.06
CA PRO A 145 -24.77 -6.13 11.22
C PRO A 145 -23.40 -6.77 11.00
N TRP A 146 -23.36 -7.82 10.18
CA TRP A 146 -22.13 -8.52 9.82
C TRP A 146 -21.15 -7.65 9.02
N GLN A 147 -21.65 -6.86 8.07
CA GLN A 147 -20.80 -5.98 7.27
C GLN A 147 -20.20 -4.85 8.11
N ALA A 148 -20.97 -4.32 9.06
CA ALA A 148 -20.45 -3.30 10.00
C ALA A 148 -19.39 -3.88 10.94
N LEU A 149 -19.59 -5.12 11.42
CA LEU A 149 -18.58 -5.82 12.20
C LEU A 149 -17.28 -5.98 11.40
N LEU A 150 -17.35 -6.49 10.15
CA LEU A 150 -16.16 -6.67 9.31
C LEU A 150 -15.46 -5.35 8.98
N ARG A 151 -16.20 -4.26 8.77
CA ARG A 151 -15.62 -2.92 8.62
C ARG A 151 -14.92 -2.45 9.90
N GLY A 152 -15.56 -2.65 11.05
CA GLY A 152 -14.99 -2.31 12.36
C GLY A 152 -13.68 -3.06 12.62
N VAL A 153 -13.64 -4.36 12.34
CA VAL A 153 -12.43 -5.19 12.46
C VAL A 153 -11.31 -4.67 11.55
N GLN A 154 -11.63 -4.35 10.28
CA GLN A 154 -10.64 -3.79 9.34
C GLN A 154 -10.12 -2.42 9.79
N SER A 155 -10.99 -1.56 10.32
CA SER A 155 -10.61 -0.23 10.82
C SER A 155 -9.70 -0.34 12.03
N TYR A 156 -10.06 -1.23 12.97
CA TYR A 156 -9.23 -1.53 14.13
C TYR A 156 -7.85 -2.03 13.70
N ASP A 157 -7.77 -2.99 12.78
CA ASP A 157 -6.50 -3.56 12.32
C ASP A 157 -5.58 -2.49 11.70
N PHE A 158 -6.16 -1.60 10.88
CA PHE A 158 -5.40 -0.47 10.33
C PHE A 158 -4.90 0.48 11.42
N ASP A 159 -5.77 0.95 12.31
CA ASP A 159 -5.40 1.92 13.34
C ASP A 159 -4.42 1.35 14.37
N TYR A 160 -4.62 0.09 14.76
CA TYR A 160 -3.69 -0.67 15.60
C TYR A 160 -2.30 -0.74 14.94
N GLY A 161 -2.24 -1.16 13.68
CA GLY A 161 -1.00 -1.23 12.93
C GLY A 161 -0.29 0.13 12.81
N HIS A 162 -1.04 1.21 12.63
CA HIS A 162 -0.49 2.58 12.61
C HIS A 162 0.10 3.01 13.95
N ALA A 163 -0.64 2.78 15.04
CA ALA A 163 -0.26 3.22 16.36
C ALA A 163 1.03 2.55 16.83
N ILE A 164 1.18 1.25 16.55
CA ILE A 164 2.26 0.43 17.11
C ILE A 164 3.50 0.45 16.23
N SER A 165 3.33 0.28 14.91
CA SER A 165 4.47 -0.06 14.05
C SER A 165 4.94 1.10 13.18
N LYS A 166 4.04 1.89 12.57
CA LYS A 166 4.42 2.83 11.51
C LYS A 166 5.35 3.94 11.99
N SER A 167 5.09 4.49 13.16
CA SER A 167 5.95 5.52 13.77
C SER A 167 7.34 4.96 14.10
N ALA A 168 7.41 3.73 14.60
CA ALA A 168 8.68 3.08 14.92
C ALA A 168 9.52 2.82 13.67
N TRP A 169 8.89 2.35 12.60
CA TRP A 169 9.49 2.19 11.28
C TRP A 169 9.98 3.53 10.68
N ASN A 170 9.26 4.63 10.90
CA ASN A 170 9.71 5.96 10.50
C ASN A 170 11.00 6.39 11.21
N LEU A 171 11.16 6.06 12.51
CA LEU A 171 12.37 6.44 13.27
C LEU A 171 13.65 5.82 12.70
N VAL A 172 13.56 4.59 12.18
CA VAL A 172 14.68 3.92 11.49
C VAL A 172 14.77 4.26 10.00
N GLY A 173 13.88 5.14 9.52
CA GLY A 173 13.82 5.59 8.13
C GLY A 173 13.48 4.47 7.16
N TRP A 174 12.63 3.51 7.56
CA TRP A 174 12.24 2.41 6.70
C TRP A 174 10.85 1.88 7.03
N GLN A 175 9.96 1.89 6.05
CA GLN A 175 8.66 1.22 6.10
C GLN A 175 8.73 -0.15 5.40
N PRO A 176 8.46 -1.28 6.05
CA PRO A 176 8.52 -2.59 5.39
C PRO A 176 7.52 -2.77 4.24
N VAL A 177 6.44 -1.98 4.25
CA VAL A 177 5.39 -2.01 3.24
C VAL A 177 5.08 -0.59 2.82
N LEU A 178 5.14 -0.34 1.52
CA LEU A 178 4.61 0.86 0.89
C LEU A 178 3.28 0.49 0.24
N PRO A 179 2.12 0.82 0.84
CA PRO A 179 0.82 0.49 0.28
C PRO A 179 0.74 0.95 -1.18
N GLY A 180 0.54 -0.01 -2.08
CA GLY A 180 0.59 0.26 -3.52
C GLY A 180 -0.37 1.36 -4.02
N PRO A 181 -1.53 1.61 -3.40
CA PRO A 181 -2.42 2.73 -3.71
C PRO A 181 -1.98 4.12 -3.34
N CYS A 182 -1.05 4.26 -2.41
CA CYS A 182 -0.70 5.59 -1.89
C CYS A 182 0.80 5.67 -1.66
N GLY A 183 1.57 5.09 -2.58
CA GLY A 183 3.03 5.14 -2.61
C GLY A 183 3.49 6.20 -3.60
N MET A 184 4.16 7.23 -3.09
CA MET A 184 4.82 8.24 -3.91
C MET A 184 6.33 8.02 -3.87
N TYR A 185 6.94 7.91 -5.03
CA TYR A 185 8.36 7.57 -5.22
C TYR A 185 9.09 8.76 -5.84
N SER A 186 10.31 9.06 -5.37
CA SER A 186 11.20 10.00 -6.09
C SER A 186 11.48 9.47 -7.47
N ILE A 187 11.72 10.38 -8.40
CA ILE A 187 12.30 10.00 -9.68
C ILE A 187 13.68 9.33 -9.53
N LYS A 188 14.40 9.62 -8.43
CA LYS A 188 15.68 8.96 -8.11
C LYS A 188 15.58 7.44 -7.95
N ALA A 189 14.39 6.87 -7.68
CA ALA A 189 14.22 5.40 -7.59
C ALA A 189 14.32 4.74 -8.95
N PHE A 190 14.11 5.52 -10.00
CA PHE A 190 14.13 5.08 -11.40
C PHE A 190 15.45 5.48 -12.08
N GLN A 191 16.27 6.31 -11.44
CA GLN A 191 17.58 6.70 -11.93
C GLN A 191 18.62 5.64 -11.54
N MET A 192 19.51 5.33 -12.48
CA MET A 192 20.68 4.51 -12.18
C MET A 192 21.60 5.24 -11.20
N GLY A 193 22.21 4.50 -10.28
CA GLY A 193 23.13 5.06 -9.29
C GLY A 193 24.50 5.43 -9.87
N GLU A 194 25.33 6.09 -9.07
CA GLU A 194 26.74 6.34 -9.42
C GLU A 194 27.50 5.01 -9.54
N LYS A 195 28.23 4.81 -10.65
CA LYS A 195 29.01 3.59 -10.99
C LYS A 195 28.20 2.37 -11.45
N GLY A 196 27.21 2.56 -12.32
CA GLY A 196 26.54 1.44 -13.01
C GLY A 196 25.64 0.58 -12.12
N GLN A 197 25.19 1.12 -10.99
CA GLN A 197 24.18 0.48 -10.14
C GLN A 197 22.81 0.59 -10.80
N SER A 198 22.09 -0.54 -10.90
CA SER A 198 20.72 -0.56 -11.39
C SER A 198 19.80 0.19 -10.43
N SER A 199 18.80 0.90 -10.97
CA SER A 199 17.84 1.63 -10.14
C SER A 199 17.01 0.68 -9.29
N VAL A 200 16.34 1.22 -8.25
CA VAL A 200 15.38 0.44 -7.44
C VAL A 200 14.32 -0.20 -8.33
N PHE A 201 13.82 0.56 -9.31
CA PHE A 201 12.81 0.05 -10.22
C PHE A 201 13.37 -0.96 -11.22
N ASP A 202 14.59 -0.83 -11.71
CA ASP A 202 15.20 -1.85 -12.58
C ASP A 202 15.31 -3.20 -11.84
N GLN A 203 15.83 -3.19 -10.61
CA GLN A 203 15.92 -4.39 -9.76
C GLN A 203 14.54 -4.97 -9.45
N TYR A 204 13.57 -4.10 -9.19
CA TYR A 204 12.19 -4.50 -8.97
C TYR A 204 11.57 -5.14 -10.23
N ILE A 205 11.77 -4.55 -11.41
CA ILE A 205 11.30 -5.08 -12.68
C ILE A 205 11.97 -6.43 -12.98
N ASP A 206 13.28 -6.56 -12.75
CA ASP A 206 13.98 -7.84 -12.92
C ASP A 206 13.36 -8.94 -12.07
N ILE A 207 13.05 -8.65 -10.81
CA ILE A 207 12.34 -9.57 -9.91
C ILE A 207 10.94 -9.89 -10.45
N LEU A 208 10.20 -8.91 -10.97
CA LEU A 208 8.89 -9.17 -11.55
C LEU A 208 8.95 -10.02 -12.82
N LEU A 209 9.94 -9.80 -13.70
CA LEU A 209 10.10 -10.51 -14.97
C LEU A 209 10.62 -11.94 -14.80
N ILE A 210 11.28 -12.26 -13.68
CA ILE A 210 11.62 -13.64 -13.32
C ILE A 210 10.35 -14.52 -13.25
N LYS A 211 9.20 -13.94 -12.89
CA LYS A 211 7.88 -14.62 -12.91
C LYS A 211 7.53 -15.19 -14.29
N GLU A 212 7.96 -14.53 -15.37
CA GLU A 212 7.63 -14.93 -16.74
C GLU A 212 8.55 -16.04 -17.27
N LYS A 213 9.63 -16.38 -16.54
CA LYS A 213 10.57 -17.44 -16.90
C LYS A 213 10.18 -18.76 -16.22
N GLU A 214 9.53 -19.66 -16.95
CA GLU A 214 9.11 -21.00 -16.46
C GLU A 214 10.23 -21.77 -15.75
N ASP A 215 11.47 -21.69 -16.26
CA ASP A 215 12.64 -22.36 -15.68
C ASP A 215 13.16 -21.73 -14.39
N ALA A 216 12.92 -20.44 -14.18
CA ALA A 216 13.21 -19.78 -12.91
C ALA A 216 12.09 -20.12 -11.90
N MET A 217 10.85 -20.18 -12.36
CA MET A 217 9.69 -20.52 -11.53
C MET A 217 9.82 -21.90 -10.86
N ARG A 218 10.36 -22.91 -11.58
CA ARG A 218 10.69 -24.23 -11.01
C ARG A 218 11.80 -24.19 -9.95
N ARG A 219 12.73 -23.23 -10.04
CA ARG A 219 13.90 -23.12 -9.15
C ARG A 219 13.65 -22.27 -7.91
N VAL A 220 12.80 -21.24 -8.00
CA VAL A 220 12.65 -20.21 -6.95
C VAL A 220 11.51 -20.55 -5.96
N GLY A 221 10.63 -21.51 -6.28
CA GLY A 221 9.75 -22.20 -5.32
C GLY A 221 8.50 -21.42 -4.85
N LEU A 222 7.72 -22.05 -3.96
CA LEU A 222 6.44 -21.51 -3.42
C LEU A 222 6.60 -20.21 -2.63
N LEU A 223 7.77 -20.01 -2.02
CA LEU A 223 8.10 -18.81 -1.24
C LEU A 223 8.03 -17.57 -2.13
N TYR A 224 8.64 -17.63 -3.31
CA TYR A 224 8.69 -16.49 -4.24
C TYR A 224 7.32 -16.07 -4.76
N TRP A 225 6.40 -17.01 -4.95
CA TRP A 225 5.03 -16.70 -5.35
C TRP A 225 4.29 -15.84 -4.34
N HIS A 226 4.47 -16.10 -3.05
CA HIS A 226 3.89 -15.28 -1.99
C HIS A 226 4.53 -13.89 -1.93
N LEU A 227 5.82 -13.77 -2.29
CA LEU A 227 6.50 -12.48 -2.41
C LEU A 227 5.91 -11.65 -3.55
N LEU A 228 5.69 -12.27 -4.70
CA LEU A 228 5.12 -11.61 -5.88
C LEU A 228 3.64 -11.24 -5.74
N LEU A 229 2.91 -11.87 -4.81
CA LEU A 229 1.54 -11.46 -4.44
C LEU A 229 1.51 -10.22 -3.50
N ALA A 230 2.68 -9.86 -2.99
CA ALA A 230 2.93 -8.76 -2.06
C ALA A 230 4.09 -7.91 -2.59
N GLU A 231 4.07 -7.65 -3.90
CA GLU A 231 5.15 -7.03 -4.66
C GLU A 231 5.40 -5.57 -4.26
N ASP A 232 4.42 -4.93 -3.64
CA ASP A 232 4.48 -3.57 -3.07
C ASP A 232 5.55 -3.41 -1.96
N ARG A 233 5.98 -4.54 -1.38
CA ARG A 233 7.07 -4.59 -0.38
C ARG A 233 8.45 -4.50 -1.01
N ILE A 234 8.61 -5.03 -2.22
CA ILE A 234 9.92 -5.19 -2.88
C ILE A 234 10.59 -3.82 -3.10
N PRO A 235 9.93 -2.79 -3.65
CA PRO A 235 10.54 -1.46 -3.78
C PRO A 235 10.99 -0.88 -2.45
N SER A 236 10.26 -1.14 -1.37
CA SER A 236 10.65 -0.63 -0.05
C SER A 236 11.87 -1.33 0.51
N PHE A 237 12.02 -2.63 0.24
CA PHE A 237 13.21 -3.38 0.63
C PHE A 237 14.42 -2.88 -0.16
N LEU A 238 14.28 -2.76 -1.47
CA LEU A 238 15.35 -2.28 -2.35
C LEU A 238 15.75 -0.82 -2.05
N ALA A 239 14.82 0.03 -1.62
CA ALA A 239 15.13 1.42 -1.26
C ALA A 239 16.13 1.56 -0.10
N VAL A 240 16.17 0.60 0.83
CA VAL A 240 17.05 0.65 2.02
C VAL A 240 18.15 -0.41 1.95
N PHE A 241 17.81 -1.62 1.52
CA PHE A 241 18.69 -2.77 1.46
C PHE A 241 19.23 -3.06 0.07
N GLY A 242 18.78 -2.37 -0.99
CA GLY A 242 19.37 -2.47 -2.32
C GLY A 242 20.65 -1.65 -2.46
N ASP A 243 21.29 -1.74 -3.63
CA ASP A 243 22.50 -0.99 -3.97
C ASP A 243 22.17 0.48 -4.26
N MET A 244 22.07 1.26 -3.18
CA MET A 244 21.61 2.66 -3.21
C MET A 244 22.62 3.63 -2.58
N PRO A 245 22.54 4.93 -2.91
CA PRO A 245 23.30 5.97 -2.23
C PRO A 245 23.08 5.98 -0.71
N LYS A 246 24.07 6.51 0.02
CA LYS A 246 24.09 6.52 1.48
C LYS A 246 22.92 7.29 2.07
N GLY A 247 22.18 6.65 2.98
CA GLY A 247 21.18 7.35 3.78
C GLY A 247 19.75 7.36 3.24
N MET A 248 19.45 6.66 2.14
CA MET A 248 18.09 6.55 1.61
C MET A 248 17.07 6.05 2.65
N LYS A 249 15.85 6.59 2.61
CA LYS A 249 14.77 6.30 3.57
C LYS A 249 13.42 6.11 2.88
N THR A 250 12.54 5.39 3.55
CA THR A 250 11.11 5.37 3.23
C THR A 250 10.29 5.84 4.43
N ILE A 251 9.27 6.68 4.19
CA ILE A 251 8.53 7.39 5.26
C ILE A 251 7.03 7.16 5.13
N TRP A 252 6.36 6.96 6.25
CA TRP A 252 4.92 6.97 6.38
C TRP A 252 4.41 8.34 6.81
N VAL A 253 3.46 8.91 6.07
CA VAL A 253 2.94 10.27 6.27
C VAL A 253 1.56 10.19 6.91
N ARG A 254 1.51 10.44 8.22
CA ARG A 254 0.27 10.35 9.04
C ARG A 254 -0.88 11.20 8.50
N ASN A 255 -0.56 12.40 8.01
CA ASN A 255 -1.54 13.39 7.54
C ASN A 255 -1.96 13.19 6.08
N ALA A 256 -1.43 12.17 5.40
CA ALA A 256 -1.80 11.87 4.02
C ALA A 256 -2.68 10.62 4.03
N ALA A 257 -3.98 10.79 4.27
CA ALA A 257 -4.90 9.68 4.43
C ALA A 257 -5.58 9.28 3.10
N PHE A 258 -5.86 7.98 2.97
CA PHE A 258 -6.56 7.40 1.83
C PHE A 258 -7.36 6.17 2.26
N ALA A 259 -8.47 5.91 1.59
CA ALA A 259 -9.46 4.91 1.97
C ALA A 259 -9.55 3.77 0.98
N TYR A 260 -9.60 2.55 1.52
CA TYR A 260 -9.90 1.33 0.78
C TYR A 260 -11.36 0.94 0.92
N GLU A 261 -11.91 0.37 -0.14
CA GLU A 261 -13.12 -0.42 -0.06
C GLU A 261 -12.97 -1.51 1.01
N ALA A 262 -14.00 -1.68 1.83
CA ALA A 262 -13.99 -2.71 2.85
C ALA A 262 -14.36 -4.06 2.25
N GLU A 263 -13.66 -5.11 2.68
CA GLU A 263 -14.04 -6.47 2.38
C GLU A 263 -15.23 -6.86 3.25
N VAL A 264 -16.44 -6.80 2.70
CA VAL A 264 -17.69 -7.08 3.43
C VAL A 264 -18.12 -8.55 3.39
N LYS A 265 -17.37 -9.40 2.67
CA LYS A 265 -17.53 -10.86 2.66
C LYS A 265 -16.38 -11.51 3.41
N LEU A 266 -16.70 -12.40 4.36
CA LEU A 266 -15.70 -13.05 5.23
C LEU A 266 -14.61 -13.76 4.43
N ARG A 267 -14.98 -14.48 3.37
CA ARG A 267 -14.02 -15.21 2.53
C ARG A 267 -13.02 -14.27 1.86
N GLN A 268 -13.47 -13.14 1.31
CA GLN A 268 -12.58 -12.17 0.66
C GLN A 268 -11.67 -11.51 1.69
N PHE A 269 -12.22 -11.10 2.84
CA PHE A 269 -11.47 -10.56 3.96
C PHE A 269 -10.35 -11.52 4.41
N VAL A 270 -10.66 -12.79 4.67
CA VAL A 270 -9.65 -13.78 5.11
C VAL A 270 -8.58 -14.01 4.05
N LEU A 271 -8.95 -14.14 2.78
CA LEU A 271 -7.98 -14.31 1.69
C LEU A 271 -7.07 -13.08 1.54
N GLN A 272 -7.63 -11.88 1.70
CA GLN A 272 -6.86 -10.63 1.67
C GLN A 272 -5.83 -10.59 2.81
N ARG A 273 -6.23 -10.93 4.05
CA ARG A 273 -5.32 -10.96 5.21
C ARG A 273 -4.29 -12.07 5.11
N LYS A 274 -4.67 -13.24 4.62
CA LYS A 274 -3.73 -14.33 4.32
C LYS A 274 -2.63 -13.86 3.36
N ARG A 275 -3.00 -13.15 2.29
CA ARG A 275 -2.05 -12.58 1.33
C ARG A 275 -1.07 -11.62 2.01
N TRP A 276 -1.58 -10.71 2.86
CA TRP A 276 -0.74 -9.70 3.50
C TRP A 276 0.21 -10.28 4.55
N ILE A 277 -0.27 -11.20 5.39
CA ILE A 277 0.52 -11.84 6.44
C ILE A 277 1.61 -12.71 5.81
N LEU A 278 1.22 -13.62 4.90
CA LEU A 278 2.19 -14.49 4.23
C LEU A 278 3.17 -13.68 3.38
N GLY A 279 2.70 -12.70 2.61
CA GLY A 279 3.57 -11.84 1.81
C GLY A 279 4.59 -11.08 2.66
N THR A 280 4.22 -10.66 3.86
CA THR A 280 5.14 -10.00 4.80
C THR A 280 6.18 -10.98 5.34
N LEU A 281 5.74 -12.14 5.86
CA LEU A 281 6.66 -13.18 6.35
C LEU A 281 7.68 -13.59 5.27
N VAL A 282 7.17 -13.88 4.08
CA VAL A 282 7.98 -14.24 2.92
C VAL A 282 8.92 -13.10 2.52
N GLY A 283 8.47 -11.85 2.56
CA GLY A 283 9.30 -10.68 2.32
C GLY A 283 10.51 -10.60 3.24
N PHE A 284 10.30 -10.83 4.54
CA PHE A 284 11.40 -10.90 5.50
C PHE A 284 12.32 -12.10 5.24
N LEU A 285 11.78 -13.28 4.94
CA LEU A 285 12.59 -14.45 4.58
C LEU A 285 13.43 -14.21 3.32
N TYR A 286 12.85 -13.55 2.31
CA TYR A 286 13.56 -13.13 1.11
C TYR A 286 14.70 -12.16 1.46
N LEU A 287 14.44 -11.19 2.33
CA LEU A 287 15.48 -10.27 2.79
C LEU A 287 16.60 -11.04 3.50
N PHE A 288 16.29 -11.82 4.54
CA PHE A 288 17.29 -12.54 5.35
C PHE A 288 18.11 -13.57 4.55
N ASN A 289 17.49 -14.33 3.64
CA ASN A 289 18.17 -15.38 2.86
C ASN A 289 18.77 -14.85 1.54
N GLY A 290 18.26 -13.72 1.04
CA GLY A 290 18.67 -13.11 -0.22
C GLY A 290 20.08 -12.53 -0.16
N ARG A 291 20.59 -12.14 -1.34
CA ARG A 291 21.83 -11.37 -1.46
C ARG A 291 21.71 -10.05 -0.68
N GLU A 292 20.54 -9.41 -0.76
CA GLU A 292 20.27 -8.12 -0.12
C GLU A 292 20.45 -8.13 1.40
N GLY A 293 19.91 -9.14 2.11
CA GLY A 293 20.09 -9.24 3.57
C GLY A 293 21.37 -9.94 4.00
N ARG A 294 21.96 -10.85 3.22
CA ARG A 294 23.31 -11.37 3.53
C ARG A 294 24.38 -10.28 3.47
N SER A 295 24.23 -9.35 2.53
CA SER A 295 25.09 -8.17 2.42
C SER A 295 24.69 -7.03 3.35
N PHE A 296 23.55 -7.09 4.06
CA PHE A 296 23.08 -6.05 4.98
C PHE A 296 24.11 -5.65 6.04
N ILE A 297 24.75 -6.64 6.66
CA ILE A 297 25.77 -6.41 7.70
C ILE A 297 26.96 -5.64 7.09
N PHE A 298 27.32 -5.94 5.85
CA PHE A 298 28.50 -5.41 5.16
C PHE A 298 28.25 -4.13 4.36
N ARG A 299 26.99 -3.71 4.17
CA ARG A 299 26.61 -2.50 3.42
C ARG A 299 27.12 -1.23 4.11
N LYS A 300 28.04 -0.49 3.48
CA LYS A 300 28.68 0.71 4.06
C LYS A 300 27.76 1.94 4.08
N HIS A 301 26.64 1.90 3.37
CA HIS A 301 25.75 3.05 3.19
C HIS A 301 24.72 3.21 4.33
N LEU A 302 24.67 2.27 5.28
CA LEU A 302 23.90 2.37 6.53
C LEU A 302 24.86 2.48 7.71
N ASN A 303 24.59 3.41 8.64
CA ASN A 303 25.38 3.54 9.86
C ASN A 303 25.09 2.38 10.84
N CYS A 304 26.04 2.09 11.74
CA CYS A 304 25.94 0.92 12.64
C CYS A 304 24.70 0.96 13.54
N PHE A 305 24.35 2.13 14.06
CA PHE A 305 23.17 2.30 14.91
C PHE A 305 21.86 2.00 14.16
N ARG A 306 21.68 2.54 12.94
CA ARG A 306 20.50 2.26 12.12
C ARG A 306 20.43 0.78 11.76
N LYS A 307 21.56 0.12 11.47
CA LYS A 307 21.59 -1.33 11.23
C LYS A 307 21.10 -2.13 12.45
N PHE A 308 21.59 -1.78 13.63
CA PHE A 308 21.19 -2.41 14.88
C PHE A 308 19.69 -2.24 15.15
N MET A 309 19.16 -1.02 15.04
CA MET A 309 17.74 -0.75 15.24
C MET A 309 16.88 -1.45 14.19
N LEU A 310 17.29 -1.44 12.91
CA LEU A 310 16.61 -2.20 11.85
C LEU A 310 16.55 -3.68 12.21
N LEU A 311 17.65 -4.30 12.63
CA LEU A 311 17.65 -5.72 13.01
C LEU A 311 16.67 -6.01 14.15
N ILE A 312 16.64 -5.17 15.20
CA ILE A 312 15.68 -5.32 16.31
C ILE A 312 14.25 -5.26 15.78
N TYR A 313 13.90 -4.24 15.00
CA TYR A 313 12.53 -4.10 14.50
C TYR A 313 12.14 -5.22 13.54
N MET A 314 13.08 -5.74 12.73
CA MET A 314 12.81 -6.91 11.89
C MET A 314 12.51 -8.15 12.74
N ILE A 315 13.25 -8.38 13.82
CA ILE A 315 12.99 -9.48 14.76
C ILE A 315 11.62 -9.30 15.42
N LEU A 316 11.32 -8.10 15.93
CA LEU A 316 10.02 -7.79 16.55
C LEU A 316 8.87 -7.99 15.56
N GLN A 317 9.07 -7.69 14.28
CA GLN A 317 8.07 -7.93 13.25
C GLN A 317 7.83 -9.41 13.00
N VAL A 318 8.87 -10.26 13.06
CA VAL A 318 8.68 -11.72 12.99
C VAL A 318 7.91 -12.23 14.21
N VAL A 319 8.21 -11.73 15.41
CA VAL A 319 7.46 -12.06 16.63
C VAL A 319 5.99 -11.65 16.49
N ASP A 320 5.72 -10.43 16.02
CA ASP A 320 4.38 -9.92 15.75
C ASP A 320 3.61 -10.82 14.76
N LEU A 321 4.26 -11.29 13.68
CA LEU A 321 3.66 -12.23 12.74
C LEU A 321 3.32 -13.59 13.37
N VAL A 322 4.18 -14.10 14.26
CA VAL A 322 3.91 -15.34 15.00
C VAL A 322 2.71 -15.16 15.94
N LEU A 323 2.65 -14.04 16.67
CA LEU A 323 1.52 -13.73 17.55
C LEU A 323 0.23 -13.54 16.75
N ALA A 324 0.27 -12.86 15.61
CA ALA A 324 -0.87 -12.71 14.71
C ALA A 324 -1.36 -14.06 14.16
N TYR A 325 -0.46 -15.01 13.91
CA TYR A 325 -0.82 -16.37 13.49
C TYR A 325 -1.49 -17.17 14.60
N LEU A 326 -1.02 -17.05 15.86
CA LEU A 326 -1.57 -17.75 17.02
C LEU A 326 -2.87 -17.13 17.55
N GLY A 327 -3.05 -15.82 17.35
CA GLY A 327 -4.14 -15.01 17.91
C GLY A 327 -5.55 -15.57 17.68
N PRO A 328 -5.94 -15.98 16.47
CA PRO A 328 -7.25 -16.58 16.22
C PRO A 328 -7.50 -17.86 17.02
N GLY A 329 -6.48 -18.70 17.17
CA GLY A 329 -6.58 -19.93 17.96
C GLY A 329 -6.78 -19.66 19.44
N VAL A 330 -6.00 -18.72 20.01
CA VAL A 330 -6.15 -18.28 21.40
C VAL A 330 -7.55 -17.69 21.62
N SER A 331 -7.99 -16.81 20.71
CA SER A 331 -9.31 -16.16 20.80
C SER A 331 -10.47 -17.16 20.73
N ALA A 332 -10.37 -18.16 19.85
CA ALA A 332 -11.39 -19.21 19.73
C ALA A 332 -11.45 -20.08 20.99
N MET A 333 -10.31 -20.41 21.58
CA MET A 333 -10.25 -21.17 22.84
C MET A 333 -10.85 -20.37 24.00
N SER A 334 -10.49 -19.09 24.12
CA SER A 334 -11.07 -18.19 25.14
C SER A 334 -12.58 -18.04 24.99
N LEU A 335 -13.08 -17.89 23.75
CA LEU A 335 -14.51 -17.81 23.48
C LEU A 335 -15.21 -19.12 23.87
N ARG A 336 -14.65 -20.27 23.50
CA ARG A 336 -15.19 -21.58 23.88
C ARG A 336 -15.30 -21.70 25.40
N MET A 337 -14.22 -21.38 26.13
CA MET A 337 -14.22 -21.42 27.59
C MET A 337 -15.29 -20.50 28.20
N ALA A 338 -15.42 -19.27 27.68
CA ALA A 338 -16.44 -18.33 28.13
C ALA A 338 -17.87 -18.85 27.89
N MET A 339 -18.12 -19.47 26.73
CA MET A 339 -19.43 -20.06 26.42
C MET A 339 -19.74 -21.29 27.29
N GLU A 340 -18.74 -22.12 27.59
CA GLU A 340 -18.89 -23.25 28.51
C GLU A 340 -19.27 -22.77 29.92
N GLU A 341 -18.62 -21.72 30.45
CA GLU A 341 -18.97 -21.14 31.75
C GLU A 341 -20.35 -20.49 31.78
N LEU A 342 -20.74 -19.77 30.71
CA LEU A 342 -22.09 -19.22 30.58
C LEU A 342 -23.17 -20.31 30.58
N THR A 343 -22.90 -21.43 29.91
CA THR A 343 -23.83 -22.56 29.86
C THR A 343 -23.99 -23.21 31.24
N LYS A 344 -22.88 -23.39 31.98
CA LYS A 344 -22.93 -23.88 33.37
C LYS A 344 -23.72 -22.93 34.28
N ALA A 345 -23.51 -21.62 34.14
CA ALA A 345 -24.21 -20.61 34.93
C ALA A 345 -25.73 -20.61 34.67
N GLN A 346 -26.18 -20.89 33.44
CA GLN A 346 -27.60 -21.00 33.10
C GLN A 346 -28.27 -22.29 33.63
N THR A 347 -27.48 -23.33 33.90
CA THR A 347 -28.00 -24.60 34.47
C THR A 347 -28.11 -24.59 36.00
N LEU A 348 -27.69 -23.52 36.67
CA LEU A 348 -27.89 -23.37 38.11
C LEU A 348 -29.37 -23.05 38.42
N PRO A 349 -30.02 -23.74 39.37
CA PRO A 349 -31.41 -23.47 39.72
C PRO A 349 -31.56 -22.02 40.23
N LEU A 350 -32.64 -21.37 39.79
CA LEU A 350 -33.05 -19.99 40.11
C LEU A 350 -33.18 -19.69 41.63
N GLU A 351 -33.09 -20.70 42.48
CA GLU A 351 -33.18 -20.59 43.94
C GLU A 351 -31.98 -19.90 44.59
N TRP A 352 -30.88 -19.67 43.86
CA TRP A 352 -29.68 -18.99 44.39
C TRP A 352 -29.62 -17.48 44.11
N TYR A 353 -30.64 -16.91 43.46
CA TYR A 353 -30.69 -15.49 43.07
C TYR A 353 -31.72 -14.64 43.86
N TRP A 354 -32.29 -15.19 44.95
CA TRP A 354 -33.20 -14.47 45.85
C TRP A 354 -32.71 -14.47 47.28
#